data_AF-A0A6A2XGM2-F1
#
_entry.id   AF-A0A6A2XGM2-F1
#
_cell.length_a   1.000
_cell.length_b   1.000
_cell.length_c   1.000
_cell.angle_alpha   90.00
_cell.angle_beta   90.00
_cell.angle_gamma   90.00
#
_symmetry.space_group_name_H-M   'P 1'
#
loop_
_entity.id
_entity.type
_entity.pdbx_description
1 polymer ?
#
loop_
_entity_poly.entity_id
_entity_poly.type
_entity_poly.pdbx_seq_one_letter_code
_entity_poly.pdbx_strand_id
1 'polypeptide(L)'
;MSKRGRGGSAGNKFRMSLGLPVAATVNCADNTGAKNLYIISVKGIKGRLNRLPSACVGDMVMATVKKGKPDLRKKVLPAVIVRQRKPWRRKDGVYMYFEDNAGVIVNPKGEMKGSAITGPIGKECADLWPRIASAANAICDVFAMGKMHGALCVFSLVVFVEEHENAEQRKNDWP
;
A
#
# COMPACT_ATOMS: atom_id res chain seq x y z
N MET A 1 -30.81 14.96 -6.13
CA MET A 1 -29.39 14.72 -6.49
C MET A 1 -28.87 13.54 -5.69
N SER A 2 -28.60 12.41 -6.35
CA SER A 2 -28.03 11.23 -5.70
C SER A 2 -26.71 11.59 -5.01
N LYS A 3 -26.53 11.18 -3.75
CA LYS A 3 -25.24 11.30 -3.06
C LYS A 3 -24.22 10.54 -3.91
N ARG A 4 -23.36 11.27 -4.63
CA ARG A 4 -22.19 10.71 -5.31
C ARG A 4 -21.56 9.71 -4.35
N GLY A 5 -21.51 8.44 -4.74
CA GLY A 5 -20.99 7.36 -3.90
C GLY A 5 -19.72 7.85 -3.22
N ARG A 6 -19.68 7.77 -1.88
CA ARG A 6 -18.47 8.10 -1.14
C ARG A 6 -17.39 7.14 -1.65
N GLY A 7 -16.51 7.64 -2.51
CA GLY A 7 -15.27 6.97 -2.86
C GLY A 7 -14.47 6.80 -1.57
N GLY A 8 -14.67 5.66 -0.94
CA GLY A 8 -14.17 5.30 0.36
C GLY A 8 -13.58 3.91 0.27
N SER A 9 -12.69 3.62 1.21
CA SER A 9 -12.14 2.28 1.42
C SER A 9 -13.24 1.23 1.32
N ALA A 10 -13.02 0.17 0.53
CA ALA A 10 -13.94 -0.94 0.47
C ALA A 10 -13.83 -1.73 1.78
N GLY A 11 -14.90 -1.74 2.58
CA GLY A 11 -15.03 -2.61 3.74
C GLY A 11 -14.39 -2.13 5.05
N ASN A 12 -14.46 -3.01 6.05
CA ASN A 12 -13.97 -2.78 7.41
C ASN A 12 -12.54 -3.31 7.57
N LYS A 13 -11.65 -2.42 7.99
CA LYS A 13 -10.25 -2.74 8.26
C LYS A 13 -10.10 -3.52 9.57
N PHE A 14 -9.30 -4.59 9.55
CA PHE A 14 -8.88 -5.28 10.77
C PHE A 14 -7.95 -4.42 11.62
N ARG A 15 -8.09 -4.45 12.94
CA ARG A 15 -7.28 -3.62 13.84
C ARG A 15 -5.82 -4.10 13.85
N MET A 16 -4.93 -3.26 13.34
CA MET A 16 -3.49 -3.50 13.28
C MET A 16 -2.70 -2.55 14.17
N SER A 17 -1.41 -2.86 14.37
CA SER A 17 -0.46 -2.00 15.08
C SER A 17 -0.25 -0.69 14.32
N LEU A 18 -0.64 0.43 14.94
CA LEU A 18 -0.34 1.76 14.43
C LEU A 18 1.16 2.04 14.60
N GLY A 19 1.82 2.51 13.55
CA GLY A 19 3.27 2.76 13.59
C GLY A 19 3.72 3.98 12.82
N LEU A 20 2.78 4.75 12.26
CA LEU A 20 3.04 6.01 11.60
C LEU A 20 2.24 7.13 12.26
N PRO A 21 2.76 7.76 13.32
CA PRO A 21 2.12 8.93 13.91
C PRO A 21 2.10 10.11 12.93
N VAL A 22 1.28 11.11 13.21
CA VAL A 22 1.41 12.44 12.57
C VAL A 22 2.85 12.95 12.71
N ALA A 23 3.28 13.78 11.77
CA ALA A 23 4.66 14.24 11.58
C ALA A 23 5.68 13.17 11.13
N ALA A 24 5.27 11.91 10.93
CA ALA A 24 6.13 10.92 10.29
C ALA A 24 6.35 11.26 8.81
N THR A 25 7.59 11.03 8.35
CA THR A 25 7.93 11.10 6.93
C THR A 25 8.01 9.69 6.37
N VAL A 26 7.32 9.44 5.26
CA VAL A 26 7.29 8.15 4.55
C VAL A 26 7.71 8.33 3.10
N ASN A 27 8.18 7.25 2.49
CA ASN A 27 8.54 7.24 1.07
C ASN A 27 7.28 7.28 0.21
N CYS A 28 7.38 7.88 -0.97
CA CYS A 28 6.34 7.76 -1.99
C CYS A 28 6.63 6.53 -2.85
N ALA A 29 5.67 5.62 -2.95
CA ALA A 29 5.79 4.41 -3.76
C ALA A 29 5.24 4.60 -5.18
N ASP A 30 4.70 5.76 -5.54
CA ASP A 30 4.11 6.00 -6.86
C ASP A 30 5.03 6.79 -7.80
N ASN A 31 4.72 6.75 -9.09
CA ASN A 31 5.42 7.49 -10.13
C ASN A 31 4.91 8.95 -10.30
N THR A 32 4.22 9.53 -9.32
CA THR A 32 3.72 10.92 -9.43
C THR A 32 4.84 11.96 -9.45
N GLY A 33 6.03 11.59 -8.98
CA GLY A 33 7.20 12.45 -8.85
C GLY A 33 7.37 13.07 -7.45
N ALA A 34 6.58 12.62 -6.47
CA ALA A 34 6.89 12.81 -5.06
C ALA A 34 7.95 11.77 -4.62
N LYS A 35 8.89 12.17 -3.76
CA LYS A 35 9.87 11.25 -3.14
C LYS A 35 9.51 10.97 -1.68
N ASN A 36 9.22 12.04 -0.92
CA ASN A 36 8.93 11.93 0.50
C ASN A 36 7.58 12.61 0.81
N LEU A 37 6.73 11.88 1.53
CA LEU A 37 5.44 12.31 2.03
C LEU A 37 5.54 12.58 3.53
N TYR A 38 5.01 13.71 3.98
CA TYR A 38 4.96 14.08 5.38
C TYR A 38 3.51 14.05 5.87
N ILE A 39 3.22 13.21 6.85
CA ILE A 39 1.87 12.96 7.36
C ILE A 39 1.43 14.11 8.26
N ILE A 40 0.29 14.72 7.94
CA ILE A 40 -0.31 15.82 8.69
C ILE A 40 -1.45 15.31 9.56
N SER A 41 -2.33 14.49 8.99
CA SER A 41 -3.48 13.94 9.70
C SER A 41 -3.87 12.58 9.15
N VAL A 42 -4.62 11.82 9.94
CA VAL A 42 -5.12 10.49 9.57
C VAL A 42 -6.65 10.55 9.52
N LYS A 43 -7.23 10.07 8.42
CA LYS A 43 -8.69 10.10 8.22
C LYS A 43 -9.35 9.03 9.10
N GLY A 44 -10.48 9.38 9.71
CA GLY A 44 -11.29 8.44 10.49
C GLY A 44 -10.84 8.23 11.94
N ILE A 45 -9.80 8.92 12.40
CA ILE A 45 -9.37 8.87 13.80
C ILE A 45 -10.05 9.96 14.62
N LYS A 46 -10.72 9.56 15.70
CA LYS A 46 -11.24 10.49 16.71
C LYS A 46 -10.09 11.03 17.55
N GLY A 47 -10.08 12.35 17.77
CA GLY A 47 -9.12 13.00 18.67
C GLY A 47 -9.31 12.51 20.11
N ARG A 48 -8.20 12.33 20.83
CA ARG A 48 -8.19 12.05 22.27
C ARG A 48 -7.08 12.89 22.89
N LEU A 49 -7.33 13.41 24.10
CA LEU A 49 -6.36 14.21 24.85
C LEU A 49 -5.00 13.49 24.91
N ASN A 50 -3.94 14.21 24.56
CA ASN A 50 -2.55 13.75 24.54
C ASN A 50 -2.26 12.52 23.65
N ARG A 51 -3.15 12.18 22.70
CA ARG A 51 -2.92 11.10 21.74
C ARG A 51 -2.68 11.65 20.34
N LEU A 52 -1.51 11.35 19.80
CA LEU A 52 -1.20 11.63 18.41
C LEU A 52 -1.99 10.67 17.49
N PRO A 53 -2.71 11.17 16.48
CA PRO A 53 -3.30 10.32 15.46
C PRO A 53 -2.19 9.52 14.78
N SER A 54 -2.43 8.24 14.56
CA SER A 54 -1.43 7.34 13.97
C SER A 54 -2.08 6.43 12.95
N ALA A 55 -1.37 6.17 11.85
CA ALA A 55 -1.81 5.33 10.75
C ALA A 55 -1.10 3.97 10.76
N CYS A 56 -1.70 3.02 10.05
CA CYS A 56 -1.10 1.75 9.65
C CYS A 56 -1.44 1.45 8.17
N VAL A 57 -0.92 0.35 7.64
CA VAL A 57 -1.14 -0.10 6.25
C VAL A 57 -2.63 -0.07 5.89
N GLY A 58 -2.98 0.54 4.77
CA GLY A 58 -4.36 0.69 4.26
C GLY A 58 -5.10 1.94 4.76
N ASP A 59 -4.56 2.70 5.73
CA ASP A 59 -5.19 3.96 6.16
C ASP A 59 -4.96 5.10 5.16
N MET A 60 -6.01 5.93 4.99
CA MET A 60 -5.91 7.18 4.27
C MET A 60 -5.42 8.29 5.20
N VAL A 61 -4.36 8.97 4.79
CA VAL A 61 -3.73 10.09 5.50
C VAL A 61 -3.75 11.33 4.63
N MET A 62 -3.75 12.51 5.25
CA MET A 62 -3.45 13.77 4.56
C MET A 62 -1.96 14.00 4.68
N ALA A 63 -1.28 14.17 3.56
CA ALA A 63 0.16 14.33 3.49
C ALA A 63 0.58 15.53 2.63
N THR A 64 1.79 16.02 2.86
CA THR A 64 2.45 17.01 2.00
C THR A 64 3.72 16.44 1.41
N VAL A 65 4.04 16.83 0.17
CA VAL A 65 5.30 16.42 -0.45
C VAL A 65 6.42 17.33 0.04
N LYS A 66 7.41 16.76 0.75
CA LYS A 66 8.59 17.51 1.21
C LYS A 66 9.65 17.59 0.12
N LYS A 67 9.96 16.44 -0.50
CA LYS A 67 10.92 16.28 -1.59
C LYS A 67 10.20 15.69 -2.80
N GLY A 68 10.39 16.27 -4.00
CA GLY A 68 9.73 15.86 -5.23
C GLY A 68 9.57 17.01 -6.22
N LYS A 69 8.74 16.79 -7.26
CA LYS A 69 8.40 17.83 -8.25
C LYS A 69 7.84 19.09 -7.59
N PRO A 70 8.26 20.30 -8.01
CA PRO A 70 7.82 21.55 -7.40
C PRO A 70 6.30 21.74 -7.44
N ASP A 71 5.63 21.26 -8.51
CA ASP A 71 4.18 21.40 -8.69
C ASP A 71 3.33 20.68 -7.64
N LEU A 72 3.88 19.63 -7.04
CA LEU A 72 3.23 18.82 -6.00
C LEU A 72 3.61 19.26 -4.59
N ARG A 73 4.71 20.01 -4.44
CA ARG A 73 5.15 20.54 -3.14
C ARG A 73 4.19 21.62 -2.66
N LYS A 74 4.15 21.82 -1.33
CA LYS A 74 3.28 22.81 -0.65
C LYS A 74 1.77 22.57 -0.78
N LYS A 75 1.33 21.53 -1.50
CA LYS A 75 -0.07 21.10 -1.58
C LYS A 75 -0.33 19.99 -0.58
N VAL A 76 -1.50 20.04 0.06
CA VAL A 76 -2.01 18.96 0.91
C VAL A 76 -2.75 17.97 0.02
N LEU A 77 -2.30 16.73 0.01
CA LEU A 77 -2.82 15.66 -0.83
C LEU A 77 -3.21 14.47 0.05
N PRO A 78 -4.34 13.79 -0.24
CA PRO A 78 -4.60 12.51 0.40
C PRO A 78 -3.62 11.46 -0.12
N ALA A 79 -3.20 10.56 0.77
CA ALA A 79 -2.34 9.44 0.47
C ALA A 79 -2.82 8.21 1.23
N VAL A 80 -2.54 7.01 0.71
CA VAL A 80 -2.79 5.74 1.39
C VAL A 80 -1.46 5.11 1.77
N ILE A 81 -1.34 4.62 3.00
CA ILE A 81 -0.15 3.89 3.44
C ILE A 81 -0.18 2.48 2.86
N VAL A 82 0.86 2.09 2.12
CA VAL A 82 0.95 0.77 1.47
C VAL A 82 1.91 -0.19 2.19
N ARG A 83 2.94 0.36 2.86
CA ARG A 83 3.99 -0.39 3.55
C ARG A 83 4.29 0.25 4.91
N GLN A 84 4.62 -0.60 5.88
CA GLN A 84 4.94 -0.22 7.25
C GLN A 84 6.04 -1.11 7.83
N ARG A 85 7.03 -0.49 8.48
CA ARG A 85 8.15 -1.17 9.13
C ARG A 85 7.80 -1.74 10.51
N LYS A 86 6.86 -1.12 11.22
CA LYS A 86 6.37 -1.64 12.50
C LYS A 86 5.63 -2.97 12.25
N PRO A 87 6.00 -4.08 12.92
CA PRO A 87 5.32 -5.35 12.71
C PRO A 87 3.88 -5.32 13.20
N TRP A 88 2.99 -5.99 12.47
CA TRP A 88 1.61 -6.24 12.88
C TRP A 88 1.26 -7.72 12.72
N ARG A 89 0.22 -8.14 13.44
CA ARG A 89 -0.27 -9.51 13.44
C ARG A 89 -1.44 -9.64 12.48
N ARG A 90 -1.39 -10.64 11.59
CA ARG A 90 -2.49 -11.04 10.71
C ARG A 90 -3.48 -11.96 11.43
N LYS A 91 -4.66 -12.18 10.84
CA LYS A 91 -5.67 -13.08 11.38
C LYS A 91 -5.13 -14.50 11.56
N ASP A 92 -4.25 -14.93 10.66
CA ASP A 92 -3.61 -16.25 10.67
C ASP A 92 -2.53 -16.40 11.76
N GLY A 93 -2.27 -15.35 12.54
CA GLY A 93 -1.29 -15.35 13.63
C GLY A 93 0.15 -15.00 13.21
N VAL A 94 0.43 -14.93 11.90
CA VAL A 94 1.74 -14.53 11.37
C VAL A 94 1.99 -13.03 11.62
N TYR A 95 3.23 -12.70 11.98
CA TYR A 95 3.71 -11.33 12.06
C TYR A 95 4.35 -10.91 10.74
N MET A 96 3.92 -9.76 10.21
CA MET A 96 4.43 -9.20 8.96
C MET A 96 5.07 -7.84 9.23
N TYR A 97 6.15 -7.51 8.53
CA TYR A 97 6.74 -6.18 8.49
C TYR A 97 7.39 -5.93 7.12
N PHE A 98 7.50 -4.66 6.72
CA PHE A 98 8.24 -4.25 5.53
C PHE A 98 9.58 -3.62 5.92
N GLU A 99 10.48 -3.50 4.95
CA GLU A 99 11.77 -2.83 5.12
C GLU A 99 11.59 -1.32 5.41
N ASP A 100 10.70 -0.68 4.65
CA ASP A 100 10.46 0.75 4.69
C ASP A 100 8.98 1.11 4.94
N ASN A 101 8.76 2.39 5.23
CA ASN A 101 7.43 2.96 5.31
C ASN A 101 7.14 3.70 4.01
N ALA A 102 6.07 3.32 3.31
CA ALA A 102 5.73 3.93 2.03
C ALA A 102 4.23 4.19 1.88
N GLY A 103 3.89 5.22 1.11
CA GLY A 103 2.54 5.60 0.77
C GLY A 103 2.37 5.98 -0.71
N VAL A 104 1.13 5.98 -1.17
CA VAL A 104 0.74 6.32 -2.54
C VAL A 104 -0.22 7.50 -2.50
N ILE A 105 -0.03 8.49 -3.37
CA ILE A 105 -0.92 9.65 -3.45
C ILE A 105 -2.21 9.25 -4.15
N VAL A 106 -3.33 9.61 -3.53
CA VAL A 106 -4.67 9.33 -4.03
C VAL A 106 -5.49 10.60 -4.12
N ASN A 107 -6.60 10.52 -4.84
CA ASN A 107 -7.66 11.50 -4.83
C ASN A 107 -8.57 11.29 -3.60
N PRO A 108 -9.39 12.29 -3.23
CA PRO A 108 -10.36 12.13 -2.13
C PRO A 108 -11.35 10.98 -2.32
N LYS A 109 -11.54 10.52 -3.57
CA LYS A 109 -12.34 9.34 -3.95
C LYS A 109 -11.63 8.00 -3.72
N GLY A 110 -10.34 7.99 -3.42
CA GLY A 110 -9.54 6.77 -3.29
C GLY A 110 -8.90 6.26 -4.58
N GLU A 111 -9.01 6.99 -5.67
CA GLU A 111 -8.33 6.69 -6.93
C GLU A 111 -6.87 7.14 -6.85
N MET A 112 -5.92 6.29 -7.24
CA MET A 112 -4.51 6.67 -7.31
C MET A 112 -4.27 7.77 -8.34
N LYS A 113 -3.38 8.70 -8.02
CA LYS A 113 -2.96 9.76 -8.95
C LYS A 113 -1.84 9.31 -9.89
N GLY A 114 -0.95 8.44 -9.40
CA GLY A 114 0.04 7.77 -10.22
C GLY A 114 -0.58 6.71 -11.12
N SER A 115 0.22 6.12 -12.00
CA SER A 115 -0.19 5.01 -12.87
C SER A 115 0.38 3.67 -12.42
N ALA A 116 1.52 3.67 -11.73
CA ALA A 116 2.21 2.46 -11.29
C ALA A 116 2.78 2.63 -9.88
N ILE A 117 2.89 1.51 -9.15
CA ILE A 117 3.46 1.45 -7.80
C ILE A 117 4.77 0.69 -7.84
N THR A 118 5.81 1.27 -7.23
CA THR A 118 7.12 0.65 -7.06
C THR A 118 7.16 -0.19 -5.79
N GLY A 119 7.53 -1.46 -5.96
CA GLY A 119 7.71 -2.41 -4.88
C GLY A 119 6.41 -3.11 -4.44
N PRO A 120 6.52 -3.96 -3.41
CA PRO A 120 5.37 -4.74 -2.94
C PRO A 120 4.39 -3.88 -2.13
N ILE A 121 3.15 -4.34 -2.07
CA ILE A 121 2.11 -3.78 -1.19
C ILE A 121 1.61 -4.80 -0.18
N GLY A 122 1.15 -4.33 0.98
CA GLY A 122 0.47 -5.19 1.95
C GLY A 122 -0.90 -5.63 1.43
N LYS A 123 -1.24 -6.91 1.66
CA LYS A 123 -2.59 -7.45 1.39
C LYS A 123 -3.70 -6.59 1.99
N GLU A 124 -3.48 -6.09 3.20
CA GLU A 124 -4.45 -5.26 3.91
C GLU A 124 -4.74 -3.94 3.20
N CYS A 125 -3.80 -3.44 2.40
CA CYS A 125 -4.04 -2.30 1.52
C CYS A 125 -4.79 -2.73 0.24
N ALA A 126 -4.44 -3.88 -0.32
CA ALA A 126 -5.06 -4.40 -1.54
C ALA A 126 -6.55 -4.70 -1.35
N ASP A 127 -6.91 -5.33 -0.24
CA ASP A 127 -8.30 -5.68 0.10
C ASP A 127 -9.19 -4.43 0.24
N LEU A 128 -8.62 -3.34 0.78
CA LEU A 128 -9.34 -2.08 1.03
C LEU A 128 -9.40 -1.17 -0.19
N TRP A 129 -8.40 -1.23 -1.07
CA TRP A 129 -8.23 -0.30 -2.19
C TRP A 129 -7.99 -1.06 -3.50
N PRO A 130 -9.06 -1.51 -4.20
CA PRO A 130 -8.94 -2.31 -5.42
C PRO A 130 -8.16 -1.62 -6.54
N ARG A 131 -8.27 -0.30 -6.66
CA ARG A 131 -7.53 0.49 -7.66
C ARG A 131 -6.03 0.51 -7.40
N ILE A 132 -5.62 0.44 -6.14
CA ILE A 132 -4.21 0.34 -5.75
C ILE A 132 -3.72 -1.09 -5.97
N ALA A 133 -4.53 -2.09 -5.63
CA ALA A 133 -4.22 -3.51 -5.86
C ALA A 133 -3.92 -3.79 -7.34
N SER A 134 -4.76 -3.26 -8.25
CA SER A 134 -4.61 -3.46 -9.69
C SER A 134 -3.33 -2.84 -10.29
N ALA A 135 -2.72 -1.85 -9.63
CA ALA A 135 -1.54 -1.15 -10.13
C ALA A 135 -0.24 -1.55 -9.40
N ALA A 136 -0.33 -2.51 -8.48
CA ALA A 136 0.80 -3.01 -7.73
C ALA A 136 1.47 -4.16 -8.47
N ASN A 137 2.80 -4.18 -8.45
CA ASN A 137 3.57 -5.26 -9.06
C ASN A 137 3.49 -6.57 -8.28
N ALA A 138 3.39 -6.49 -6.95
CA ALA A 138 3.32 -7.66 -6.08
C ALA A 138 2.51 -7.35 -4.81
N ILE A 139 1.70 -8.32 -4.38
CA ILE A 139 0.89 -8.24 -3.16
C ILE A 139 1.41 -9.29 -2.18
N CYS A 140 1.81 -8.86 -0.99
CA CYS A 140 2.34 -9.76 0.03
C CYS A 140 1.22 -10.36 0.88
N ASP A 141 0.74 -11.56 0.51
CA ASP A 141 -0.33 -12.27 1.20
C ASP A 141 0.16 -13.18 2.34
N VAL A 142 1.10 -14.09 2.12
CA VAL A 142 1.86 -14.88 3.12
C VAL A 142 2.74 -15.83 2.28
N PHE A 143 4.02 -15.52 2.03
CA PHE A 143 5.09 -16.48 1.66
C PHE A 143 6.44 -15.76 1.49
N ALA A 144 7.07 -15.31 2.57
CA ALA A 144 8.49 -14.92 2.54
C ALA A 144 9.09 -14.97 3.96
N MET A 145 8.97 -16.13 4.61
CA MET A 145 9.80 -16.47 5.77
C MET A 145 10.79 -17.57 5.36
N GLY A 146 11.42 -17.40 4.19
CA GLY A 146 12.63 -18.12 3.79
C GLY A 146 13.81 -17.18 4.01
N LYS A 147 14.72 -17.57 4.92
CA LYS A 147 15.99 -16.91 5.22
C LYS A 147 16.66 -16.34 3.95
N MET A 148 16.74 -15.02 3.81
CA MET A 148 17.73 -14.40 2.92
C MET A 148 19.07 -14.35 3.65
N HIS A 149 19.80 -15.47 3.66
CA HIS A 149 21.24 -15.46 3.87
C HIS A 149 21.89 -15.54 2.49
N GLY A 150 22.68 -14.51 2.14
CA GLY A 150 23.81 -14.59 1.21
C GLY A 150 23.55 -15.10 -0.22
N ALA A 151 23.76 -14.21 -1.18
CA ALA A 151 23.94 -14.45 -2.62
C ALA A 151 22.68 -14.65 -3.48
N LEU A 152 22.48 -13.67 -4.36
CA LEU A 152 21.84 -13.74 -5.68
C LEU A 152 20.42 -14.34 -5.74
N CYS A 153 19.40 -13.47 -5.73
CA CYS A 153 18.14 -13.77 -6.41
C CYS A 153 17.91 -12.71 -7.48
N VAL A 154 18.56 -12.94 -8.61
CA VAL A 154 18.25 -12.31 -9.89
C VAL A 154 17.00 -13.03 -10.41
N PHE A 155 15.99 -12.25 -10.79
CA PHE A 155 14.87 -12.59 -11.67
C PHE A 155 13.60 -13.27 -11.14
N SER A 156 12.51 -12.53 -11.36
CA SER A 156 11.22 -12.96 -11.89
C SER A 156 10.29 -13.79 -11.03
N LEU A 157 9.50 -13.09 -10.21
CA LEU A 157 8.20 -13.57 -9.72
C LEU A 157 7.08 -12.93 -10.56
N VAL A 158 7.10 -13.13 -11.88
CA VAL A 158 6.02 -12.71 -12.81
C VAL A 158 5.54 -13.87 -13.71
N VAL A 159 6.19 -15.03 -13.73
CA VAL A 159 5.86 -16.09 -14.72
C VAL A 159 5.00 -17.24 -14.17
N PHE A 160 4.80 -17.39 -12.86
CA PHE A 160 4.21 -18.63 -12.33
C PHE A 160 2.68 -18.76 -12.43
N VAL A 161 1.94 -17.69 -12.75
CA VAL A 161 0.47 -17.78 -12.95
C VAL A 161 0.12 -17.98 -14.43
N GLU A 162 0.94 -17.47 -15.35
CA GLU A 162 0.65 -17.54 -16.79
C GLU A 162 1.12 -18.85 -17.45
N GLU A 163 2.11 -19.55 -16.88
CA GLU A 163 2.55 -20.85 -17.38
C GLU A 163 1.60 -22.01 -17.01
N HIS A 164 0.85 -21.89 -15.91
CA HIS A 164 -0.04 -22.98 -15.48
C HIS A 164 -1.30 -23.07 -16.36
N GLU A 165 -1.89 -21.94 -16.76
CA GLU A 165 -3.01 -21.92 -17.72
C GLU A 165 -2.57 -22.42 -19.12
N ASN A 166 -1.36 -22.07 -19.56
CA ASN A 166 -0.87 -22.47 -20.89
C ASN A 166 -0.40 -23.94 -20.96
N ALA A 167 0.03 -24.51 -19.83
CA ALA A 167 0.36 -25.93 -19.71
C ALA A 167 -0.89 -26.84 -19.62
N GLU A 168 -2.01 -26.30 -19.13
CA GLU A 168 -3.30 -27.01 -19.08
C GLU A 168 -4.01 -26.97 -20.44
N GLN A 169 -3.87 -25.88 -21.21
CA GLN A 169 -4.36 -25.80 -22.59
C GLN A 169 -3.67 -26.84 -23.50
N ARG A 170 -2.35 -27.03 -23.38
CA ARG A 170 -1.57 -27.98 -24.20
C ARG A 170 -1.81 -29.46 -23.87
N LYS A 171 -2.43 -29.78 -22.74
CA LYS A 171 -2.84 -31.15 -22.41
C LYS A 171 -4.22 -31.51 -22.95
N ASN A 172 -5.02 -30.51 -23.34
CA ASN A 172 -6.38 -30.70 -23.84
C ASN A 172 -6.48 -30.65 -25.38
N ASP A 173 -5.37 -30.36 -26.07
CA ASP A 173 -5.27 -30.37 -27.55
C ASP A 173 -4.63 -31.68 -28.11
N TRP A 174 -4.73 -32.79 -27.36
CA TRP A 174 -4.33 -34.12 -27.82
C TRP A 174 -5.32 -35.16 -27.27
N PRO A 175 -6.01 -35.98 -28.09
CA PRO A 175 -5.87 -36.25 -29.52
C PRO A 175 -6.92 -35.57 -30.42
#